data_AF-A0A4Z1SSE1-F1
#
_entry.id   AF-A0A4Z1SSE1-F1
#
_cell.length_a   1.000
_cell.length_b   1.000
_cell.length_c   1.000
_cell.angle_alpha   90.00
_cell.angle_beta   90.00
_cell.angle_gamma   90.00
#
_symmetry.space_group_name_H-M   'P 1'
#
loop_
_entity.id
_entity.type
_entity.pdbx_description
1 polymer ?
#
loop_
_entity_poly.entity_id
_entity_poly.type
_entity_poly.pdbx_seq_one_letter_code
_entity_poly.pdbx_strand_id
1 'polypeptide(L)'
;MDLIIVPNAQAPAPPRRERGPYPAVLPELPPRPDYGAMEAARAEVEKELEAKRSELASVLDRLEHFRQLSDALRLETLPTEKRQELRRLLDVQRDLRKRLGEIKENLGELSKGLVIDGRRISAERFEERLEALEYELDHTSMSHSEERERRAELGRLAGQRSKLEKIKALEAEQAEAKKALDEARTALEPLQAEADSLQAALNPDGLSRAQVFEEINRAQAERGELRAAIAELERTRSRIYCEYRAEMHEYTRAERTRKALSDHRAFLRGKWAGIVRDLERLGVVVTEEGDESGVFRVIEESLKPVVREQPQIQTFDPAAAEKMSRDRHRSELLAWCEQALEKGEYGTARLVPHGKKRVVAIDERLIFLLDSLGIPSSSVADEGAVRGLIETLQEKEEEPEQDSPTTEPKVEAEEEPEEPAHTTRAKALLERLRDFKATVVLV
;
A
#
# COMPACT_ATOMS: atom_id res chain seq x y z
N MET A 1 -0.96 -37.29 -44.73
CA MET A 1 -0.52 -36.56 -43.53
C MET A 1 0.83 -36.00 -43.86
N ASP A 2 0.87 -34.74 -44.30
CA ASP A 2 2.11 -34.04 -44.61
C ASP A 2 2.16 -32.81 -43.70
N LEU A 3 3.05 -32.87 -42.72
CA LEU A 3 3.33 -31.78 -41.80
C LEU A 3 4.22 -30.77 -42.55
N ILE A 4 3.62 -29.69 -43.05
CA ILE A 4 4.38 -28.55 -43.57
C ILE A 4 4.92 -27.78 -42.36
N ILE A 5 6.21 -27.94 -42.07
CA ILE A 5 6.92 -27.11 -41.10
C ILE A 5 7.13 -25.74 -41.74
N VAL A 6 6.36 -24.74 -41.30
CA VAL A 6 6.62 -23.34 -41.62
C VAL A 6 7.87 -22.93 -40.85
N PRO A 7 8.98 -22.52 -41.51
CA PRO A 7 10.13 -22.00 -40.80
C PRO A 7 9.70 -20.73 -40.07
N ASN A 8 9.91 -20.74 -38.76
CA ASN A 8 9.65 -19.63 -37.86
C ASN A 8 10.36 -18.39 -38.43
N ALA A 9 9.59 -17.43 -38.95
CA ALA A 9 10.13 -16.17 -39.42
C ALA A 9 10.86 -15.53 -38.22
N GLN A 10 12.20 -15.51 -38.28
CA GLN A 10 13.00 -14.76 -37.32
C GLN A 10 12.43 -13.35 -37.29
N ALA A 11 11.88 -12.97 -36.13
CA ALA A 11 11.48 -11.59 -35.90
C ALA A 11 12.66 -10.69 -36.31
N PRO A 12 12.44 -9.64 -37.11
CA PRO A 12 13.51 -8.74 -37.48
C PRO A 12 14.19 -8.27 -36.21
N ALA A 13 15.52 -8.38 -36.16
CA ALA A 13 16.30 -7.91 -35.03
C ALA A 13 15.83 -6.49 -34.68
N PRO A 14 15.53 -6.18 -33.40
CA PRO A 14 15.07 -4.86 -33.02
C PRO A 14 16.05 -3.84 -33.60
N PRO A 15 15.54 -2.74 -34.21
CA PRO A 15 16.41 -1.75 -34.83
C PRO A 15 17.49 -1.39 -33.82
N ARG A 16 18.75 -1.50 -34.23
CA ARG A 16 19.88 -1.05 -33.41
C ARG A 16 19.55 0.39 -33.06
N ARG A 17 19.18 0.65 -31.81
CA ARG A 17 18.98 2.01 -31.32
C ARG A 17 20.29 2.72 -31.64
N GLU A 18 20.25 3.62 -32.60
CA GLU A 18 21.37 4.50 -32.87
C GLU A 18 21.65 5.20 -31.55
N ARG A 19 22.76 4.81 -30.91
CA ARG A 19 23.19 5.47 -29.69
C ARG A 19 23.47 6.91 -30.12
N GLY A 20 22.67 7.85 -29.61
CA GLY A 20 22.90 9.27 -29.82
C GLY A 20 24.35 9.63 -29.44
N PRO A 21 24.85 10.79 -29.93
CA PRO A 21 26.21 11.23 -29.62
C PRO A 21 26.45 11.15 -28.11
N TYR A 22 27.55 10.53 -27.74
CA TYR A 22 27.86 10.31 -26.33
C TYR A 22 28.08 11.68 -25.66
N PRO A 23 27.40 11.98 -24.54
CA PRO A 23 27.47 13.32 -23.96
C PRO A 23 28.90 13.59 -23.47
N ALA A 24 29.49 14.69 -23.97
CA ALA A 24 30.83 15.14 -23.61
C ALA A 24 30.94 15.51 -22.13
N VAL A 25 29.84 15.93 -21.51
CA VAL A 25 29.74 16.24 -20.07
C VAL A 25 28.76 15.27 -19.42
N LEU A 26 29.12 14.69 -18.28
CA LEU A 26 28.19 13.84 -17.52
C LEU A 26 27.07 14.72 -16.97
N PRO A 27 25.79 14.31 -17.08
CA PRO A 27 24.70 15.04 -16.48
C PRO A 27 24.92 15.14 -14.96
N GLU A 28 24.71 16.35 -14.43
CA GLU A 28 24.74 16.59 -13.00
C GLU A 28 23.66 15.76 -12.30
N LEU A 29 23.97 15.27 -11.09
CA LEU A 29 22.96 14.58 -10.30
C LEU A 29 21.95 15.61 -9.79
N PRO A 30 20.64 15.28 -9.77
CA PRO A 30 19.70 16.07 -9.01
C PRO A 30 20.16 16.15 -7.55
N PRO A 31 19.83 17.25 -6.84
CA PRO A 31 20.12 17.35 -5.41
C PRO A 31 19.57 16.14 -4.68
N ARG A 32 20.29 15.68 -3.64
CA ARG A 32 19.78 14.59 -2.79
C ARG A 32 18.46 15.04 -2.16
N PRO A 33 17.42 14.19 -2.17
CA PRO A 33 16.18 14.48 -1.45
C PRO A 33 16.49 14.83 0.00
N ASP A 34 15.80 15.83 0.56
CA ASP A 34 15.91 16.15 1.99
C ASP A 34 15.02 15.20 2.80
N TYR A 35 15.60 14.07 3.18
CA TYR A 35 14.94 13.04 3.98
C TYR A 35 14.47 13.58 5.35
N GLY A 36 15.21 14.52 5.94
CA GLY A 36 14.91 15.04 7.27
C GLY A 36 13.64 15.89 7.29
N ALA A 37 13.47 16.76 6.29
CA ALA A 37 12.28 17.58 6.16
C ALA A 37 11.01 16.74 5.93
N MET A 38 11.10 15.69 5.10
CA MET A 38 9.99 14.78 4.82
C MET A 38 9.60 13.91 6.02
N GLU A 39 10.59 13.38 6.76
CA GLU A 39 10.35 12.62 7.99
C GLU A 39 9.74 13.50 9.08
N ALA A 40 10.19 14.75 9.21
CA ALA A 40 9.60 15.72 10.13
C ALA A 40 8.13 16.03 9.77
N ALA A 41 7.83 16.29 8.49
CA ALA A 41 6.46 16.52 8.02
C ALA A 41 5.55 15.30 8.25
N ARG A 42 6.07 14.09 8.04
CA ARG A 42 5.33 12.86 8.35
C ARG A 42 5.06 12.72 9.84
N ALA A 43 6.06 12.96 10.69
CA ALA A 43 5.92 12.86 12.14
C ALA A 43 4.91 13.87 12.68
N GLU A 44 4.86 15.08 12.12
CA GLU A 44 3.85 16.09 12.44
C GLU A 44 2.44 15.62 12.10
N VAL A 45 2.23 15.09 10.88
CA VAL A 45 0.94 14.52 10.47
C VAL A 45 0.53 13.31 11.32
N GLU A 46 1.48 12.45 11.72
CA GLU A 46 1.20 11.31 12.61
C GLU A 46 0.78 11.76 14.01
N LYS A 47 1.43 12.80 14.55
CA LYS A 47 1.06 13.41 15.83
C LYS A 47 -0.33 14.04 15.79
N GLU A 48 -0.67 14.76 14.71
CA GLU A 48 -2.00 15.33 14.51
C GLU A 48 -3.07 14.25 14.34
N LEU A 49 -2.77 13.18 13.61
CA LEU A 49 -3.67 12.03 13.48
C LEU A 49 -3.98 11.38 14.83
N GLU A 50 -2.97 11.20 15.67
CA GLU A 50 -3.15 10.62 17.00
C GLU A 50 -3.99 11.52 17.91
N ALA A 51 -3.73 12.84 17.89
CA ALA A 51 -4.56 13.82 18.61
C ALA A 51 -6.02 13.77 18.15
N LYS A 52 -6.27 13.79 16.83
CA LYS A 52 -7.63 13.74 16.27
C LYS A 52 -8.35 12.41 16.53
N ARG A 53 -7.61 11.29 16.56
CA ARG A 53 -8.17 9.98 16.94
C ARG A 53 -8.55 9.94 18.42
N SER A 54 -7.75 10.55 19.29
CA SER A 54 -8.09 10.69 20.71
C SER A 54 -9.32 11.57 20.93
N GLU A 55 -9.42 12.70 20.22
CA GLU A 55 -10.62 13.55 20.23
C GLU A 55 -11.85 12.75 19.76
N LEU A 56 -11.72 12.00 18.66
CA LEU A 56 -12.80 11.15 18.15
C LEU A 56 -13.24 10.09 19.16
N ALA A 57 -12.30 9.45 19.87
CA ALA A 57 -12.62 8.49 20.92
C ALA A 57 -13.44 9.14 22.04
N SER A 58 -13.03 10.32 22.53
CA SER A 58 -13.79 11.06 23.54
C SER A 58 -15.21 11.42 23.07
N VAL A 59 -15.38 11.82 21.81
CA VAL A 59 -16.70 12.12 21.25
C VAL A 59 -17.57 10.86 21.15
N LEU A 60 -16.98 9.70 20.84
CA LEU A 60 -17.68 8.42 20.81
C LEU A 60 -18.14 7.99 22.21
N ASP A 61 -17.29 8.13 23.22
CA ASP A 61 -17.65 7.84 24.62
C ASP A 61 -18.79 8.74 25.09
N ARG A 62 -18.71 10.04 24.76
CA ARG A 62 -19.78 11.00 25.06
C ARG A 62 -21.09 10.66 24.34
N LEU A 63 -21.02 10.23 23.08
CA LEU A 63 -22.19 9.77 22.33
C LEU A 63 -22.83 8.52 22.95
N GLU A 64 -22.01 7.58 23.41
CA GLU A 64 -22.49 6.38 24.09
C GLU A 64 -23.17 6.74 25.41
N HIS A 65 -22.56 7.61 26.20
CA HIS A 65 -23.16 8.13 27.42
C HIS A 65 -24.53 8.79 27.16
N PHE A 66 -24.63 9.69 26.19
CA PHE A 66 -25.92 10.32 25.87
C PHE A 66 -26.95 9.36 25.28
N ARG A 67 -26.53 8.30 24.58
CA ARG A 67 -27.44 7.24 24.13
C ARG A 67 -27.99 6.44 25.31
N GLN A 68 -27.14 6.06 26.25
CA GLN A 68 -27.55 5.39 27.48
C GLN A 68 -28.53 6.28 28.26
N LEU A 69 -28.24 7.60 28.40
CA LEU A 69 -29.16 8.56 28.98
C LEU A 69 -30.49 8.65 28.21
N SER A 70 -30.45 8.70 26.88
CA SER A 70 -31.65 8.78 26.04
C SER A 70 -32.54 7.55 26.21
N ASP A 71 -31.95 6.36 26.28
CA ASP A 71 -32.67 5.11 26.51
C ASP A 71 -33.17 5.01 27.95
N ALA A 72 -32.40 5.51 28.92
CA ALA A 72 -32.78 5.54 30.32
C ALA A 72 -33.94 6.53 30.60
N LEU A 73 -33.96 7.66 29.90
CA LEU A 73 -35.03 8.67 29.91
C LEU A 73 -36.30 8.20 29.18
N ARG A 74 -36.29 7.05 28.51
CA ARG A 74 -37.53 6.43 28.08
C ARG A 74 -38.20 5.86 29.31
N LEU A 75 -39.52 6.06 29.40
CA LEU A 75 -40.39 5.38 30.37
C LEU A 75 -40.26 3.84 30.29
N GLU A 76 -39.56 3.31 29.30
CA GLU A 76 -39.26 1.90 29.12
C GLU A 76 -38.41 1.27 30.23
N THR A 77 -37.74 2.09 31.05
CA THR A 77 -36.99 1.66 32.24
C THR A 77 -37.88 1.24 33.43
N LEU A 78 -39.14 1.69 33.47
CA LEU A 78 -40.10 1.21 34.45
C LEU A 78 -40.57 -0.22 34.10
N PRO A 79 -40.87 -1.07 35.10
CA PRO A 79 -41.53 -2.35 34.88
C PRO A 79 -42.78 -2.17 33.99
N THR A 80 -43.00 -3.10 33.07
CA THR A 80 -44.12 -3.04 32.10
C THR A 80 -45.47 -2.87 32.79
N GLU A 81 -45.67 -3.51 33.94
CA GLU A 81 -46.87 -3.40 34.77
C GLU A 81 -47.07 -1.97 35.29
N LYS A 82 -46.04 -1.38 35.91
CA LYS A 82 -46.08 0.01 36.43
C LYS A 82 -46.31 1.03 35.32
N ARG A 83 -45.70 0.84 34.14
CA ARG A 83 -45.97 1.67 32.96
C ARG A 83 -47.43 1.61 32.53
N GLN A 84 -47.99 0.41 32.46
CA GLN A 84 -49.38 0.22 32.06
C GLN A 84 -50.33 0.85 33.10
N GLU A 85 -50.02 0.70 34.37
CA GLU A 85 -50.78 1.31 35.47
C GLU A 85 -50.73 2.85 35.41
N LEU A 86 -49.55 3.44 35.23
CA LEU A 86 -49.37 4.89 35.11
C LEU A 86 -50.12 5.45 33.88
N ARG A 87 -50.08 4.75 32.74
CA ARG A 87 -50.89 5.11 31.56
C ARG A 87 -52.39 5.02 31.83
N ARG A 88 -52.86 3.91 32.41
CA ARG A 88 -54.28 3.72 32.75
C ARG A 88 -54.77 4.82 33.69
N LEU A 89 -54.03 5.15 34.73
CA LEU A 89 -54.40 6.20 35.69
C LEU A 89 -54.43 7.60 35.05
N LEU A 90 -53.49 7.90 34.15
CA LEU A 90 -53.51 9.16 33.39
C LEU A 90 -54.69 9.25 32.43
N ASP A 91 -55.04 8.15 31.76
CA ASP A 91 -56.22 8.07 30.88
C ASP A 91 -57.51 8.24 31.71
N VAL A 92 -57.62 7.57 32.85
CA VAL A 92 -58.74 7.75 33.80
C VAL A 92 -58.84 9.20 34.27
N GLN A 93 -57.74 9.86 34.63
CA GLN A 93 -57.78 11.28 34.97
C GLN A 93 -58.26 12.16 33.82
N ARG A 94 -57.83 11.88 32.58
CA ARG A 94 -58.23 12.62 31.39
C ARG A 94 -59.73 12.48 31.15
N ASP A 95 -60.25 11.26 31.23
CA ASP A 95 -61.66 10.95 31.01
C ASP A 95 -62.53 11.56 32.12
N LEU A 96 -62.11 11.48 33.39
CA LEU A 96 -62.82 12.12 34.51
C LEU A 96 -62.85 13.65 34.38
N ARG A 97 -61.75 14.28 33.93
CA ARG A 97 -61.73 15.73 33.67
C ARG A 97 -62.68 16.13 32.54
N LYS A 98 -62.72 15.34 31.46
CA LYS A 98 -63.63 15.56 30.35
C LYS A 98 -65.09 15.43 30.81
N ARG A 99 -65.42 14.36 31.53
CA ARG A 99 -66.76 14.12 32.08
C ARG A 99 -67.19 15.20 33.08
N LEU A 100 -66.28 15.68 33.93
CA LEU A 100 -66.55 16.85 34.79
C LEU A 100 -66.83 18.13 34.00
N GLY A 101 -66.19 18.30 32.83
CA GLY A 101 -66.50 19.39 31.90
C GLY A 101 -67.91 19.28 31.35
N GLU A 102 -68.28 18.10 30.84
CA GLU A 102 -69.61 17.79 30.30
C GLU A 102 -70.71 17.96 31.36
N ILE A 103 -70.50 17.46 32.58
CA ILE A 103 -71.44 17.65 33.71
C ILE A 103 -71.61 19.13 34.04
N LYS A 104 -70.52 19.93 34.06
CA LYS A 104 -70.59 21.37 34.32
C LYS A 104 -71.36 22.11 33.22
N GLU A 105 -71.17 21.74 31.96
CA GLU A 105 -71.90 22.32 30.84
C GLU A 105 -73.40 22.02 30.93
N ASN A 106 -73.75 20.75 31.15
CA ASN A 106 -75.14 20.30 31.33
C ASN A 106 -75.82 20.97 32.53
N LEU A 107 -75.13 21.10 33.67
CA LEU A 107 -75.61 21.86 34.83
C LEU A 107 -75.79 23.34 34.49
N GLY A 108 -74.89 23.93 33.71
CA GLY A 108 -74.97 25.30 33.22
C GLY A 108 -76.18 25.55 32.31
N GLU A 109 -76.53 24.58 31.46
CA GLU A 109 -77.72 24.64 30.59
C GLU A 109 -79.02 24.47 31.36
N LEU A 110 -79.11 23.45 32.22
CA LEU A 110 -80.30 23.18 33.01
C LEU A 110 -80.60 24.30 34.01
N SER A 111 -79.56 24.88 34.63
CA SER A 111 -79.69 26.01 35.56
C SER A 111 -80.05 27.35 34.90
N LYS A 112 -79.84 27.51 33.59
CA LYS A 112 -80.41 28.65 32.83
C LYS A 112 -81.92 28.51 32.65
N GLY A 113 -82.43 27.28 32.63
CA GLY A 113 -83.86 26.99 32.42
C GLY A 113 -84.73 26.99 33.68
N LEU A 114 -84.13 27.16 34.88
CA LEU A 114 -84.80 27.25 36.18
C LEU A 114 -84.85 28.72 36.61
N VAL A 115 -85.94 29.38 36.25
CA VAL A 115 -86.21 30.79 36.56
C VAL A 115 -87.65 30.89 37.03
N ILE A 116 -87.84 31.48 38.22
CA ILE A 116 -89.15 31.83 38.77
C ILE A 116 -89.14 33.36 38.95
N ASP A 117 -90.13 34.05 38.40
CA ASP A 117 -90.27 35.52 38.45
C ASP A 117 -89.01 36.30 38.04
N GLY A 118 -88.31 35.82 37.00
CA GLY A 118 -87.08 36.44 36.50
C GLY A 118 -85.85 36.27 37.41
N ARG A 119 -85.96 35.52 38.50
CA ARG A 119 -84.85 35.23 39.43
C ARG A 119 -84.46 33.76 39.36
N ARG A 120 -83.15 33.51 39.44
CA ARG A 120 -82.61 32.15 39.65
C ARG A 120 -82.90 31.73 41.08
N ILE A 121 -83.44 30.53 41.24
CA ILE A 121 -83.78 29.95 42.53
C ILE A 121 -82.97 28.65 42.67
N SER A 122 -82.44 28.39 43.87
CA SER A 122 -81.75 27.13 44.17
C SER A 122 -82.74 25.96 44.14
N ALA A 123 -82.24 24.74 43.97
CA ALA A 123 -83.08 23.54 43.95
C ALA A 123 -83.91 23.39 45.25
N GLU A 124 -83.31 23.65 46.41
CA GLU A 124 -83.99 23.59 47.71
C GLU A 124 -85.17 24.58 47.80
N ARG A 125 -84.93 25.83 47.41
CA ARG A 125 -85.98 26.88 47.43
C ARG A 125 -87.08 26.64 46.40
N PHE A 126 -86.79 25.88 45.34
CA PHE A 126 -87.78 25.53 44.33
C PHE A 126 -88.79 24.50 44.87
N GLU A 127 -88.31 23.48 45.60
CA GLU A 127 -89.16 22.49 46.25
C GLU A 127 -89.99 23.12 47.37
N GLU A 128 -89.37 23.94 48.22
CA GLU A 128 -90.07 24.70 49.27
C GLU A 128 -91.18 25.59 48.69
N ARG A 129 -90.95 26.22 47.52
CA ARG A 129 -91.96 27.05 46.86
C ARG A 129 -93.09 26.24 46.26
N LEU A 130 -92.80 25.06 45.70
CA LEU A 130 -93.80 24.13 45.20
C LEU A 130 -94.73 23.66 46.32
N GLU A 131 -94.15 23.19 47.43
CA GLU A 131 -94.89 22.73 48.60
C GLU A 131 -95.72 23.87 49.23
N ALA A 132 -95.15 25.08 49.32
CA ALA A 132 -95.88 26.24 49.81
C ALA A 132 -97.08 26.60 48.92
N LEU A 133 -96.94 26.51 47.59
CA LEU A 133 -98.02 26.79 46.64
C LEU A 133 -99.13 25.73 46.66
N GLU A 134 -98.77 24.45 46.80
CA GLU A 134 -99.73 23.36 47.02
C GLU A 134 -100.52 23.60 48.31
N TYR A 135 -99.83 23.95 49.40
CA TYR A 135 -100.47 24.27 50.67
C TYR A 135 -101.38 25.51 50.60
N GLU A 136 -100.91 26.61 49.98
CA GLU A 136 -101.68 27.83 49.76
C GLU A 136 -102.98 27.53 48.99
N LEU A 137 -102.91 26.75 47.92
CA LEU A 137 -104.08 26.39 47.09
C LEU A 137 -105.10 25.51 47.83
N ASP A 138 -104.65 24.62 48.71
CA ASP A 138 -105.53 23.69 49.41
C ASP A 138 -106.12 24.24 50.73
N HIS A 139 -105.43 25.21 51.38
CA HIS A 139 -105.73 25.61 52.76
C HIS A 139 -106.04 27.11 52.95
N THR A 140 -105.95 27.94 51.91
CA THR A 140 -106.29 29.37 52.02
C THR A 140 -107.48 29.76 51.13
N SER A 141 -108.42 30.51 51.69
CA SER A 141 -109.54 31.08 50.94
C SER A 141 -109.05 32.30 50.15
N MET A 142 -108.97 32.16 48.83
CA MET A 142 -108.50 33.20 47.90
C MET A 142 -109.62 33.63 46.94
N SER A 143 -109.45 34.79 46.30
CA SER A 143 -110.33 35.19 45.20
C SER A 143 -110.10 34.30 43.97
N HIS A 144 -111.10 34.21 43.10
CA HIS A 144 -111.05 33.32 41.95
C HIS A 144 -109.97 33.71 40.92
N SER A 145 -109.56 34.98 40.88
CA SER A 145 -108.42 35.46 40.11
C SER A 145 -107.08 35.01 40.69
N GLU A 146 -106.90 35.12 42.01
CA GLU A 146 -105.67 34.70 42.71
C GLU A 146 -105.48 33.18 42.64
N GLU A 147 -106.57 32.41 42.78
CA GLU A 147 -106.54 30.95 42.64
C GLU A 147 -106.11 30.51 41.22
N ARG A 148 -106.54 31.21 40.18
CA ARG A 148 -106.11 30.95 38.80
C ARG A 148 -104.63 31.26 38.58
N GLU A 149 -104.14 32.37 39.13
CA GLU A 149 -102.73 32.75 39.05
C GLU A 149 -101.84 31.74 39.78
N ARG A 150 -102.23 31.35 40.99
CA ARG A 150 -101.53 30.34 41.80
C ARG A 150 -101.54 28.95 41.16
N ARG A 151 -102.65 28.52 40.56
CA ARG A 151 -102.70 27.26 39.77
C ARG A 151 -101.82 27.31 38.52
N ALA A 152 -101.74 28.47 37.85
CA ALA A 152 -100.85 28.64 36.70
C ALA A 152 -99.36 28.64 37.11
N GLU A 153 -99.04 29.24 38.26
CA GLU A 153 -97.70 29.20 38.87
C GLU A 153 -97.32 27.75 39.24
N LEU A 154 -98.21 27.05 39.94
CA LEU A 154 -98.06 25.63 40.29
C LEU A 154 -97.82 24.75 39.04
N GLY A 155 -98.62 24.91 37.99
CA GLY A 155 -98.45 24.17 36.74
C GLY A 155 -97.09 24.43 36.06
N ARG A 156 -96.57 25.66 36.13
CA ARG A 156 -95.23 25.99 35.61
C ARG A 156 -94.12 25.36 36.43
N LEU A 157 -94.22 25.40 37.75
CA LEU A 157 -93.21 24.81 38.64
C LEU A 157 -93.24 23.28 38.60
N ALA A 158 -94.42 22.67 38.59
CA ALA A 158 -94.57 21.23 38.43
C ALA A 158 -93.94 20.73 37.12
N GLY A 159 -94.08 21.49 36.01
CA GLY A 159 -93.42 21.20 34.74
C GLY A 159 -91.88 21.31 34.77
N GLN A 160 -91.34 22.14 35.66
CA GLN A 160 -89.90 22.32 35.86
C GLN A 160 -89.27 21.34 36.86
N ARG A 161 -90.07 20.62 37.67
CA ARG A 161 -89.61 19.60 38.63
C ARG A 161 -88.71 18.53 37.99
N SER A 162 -89.03 18.10 36.77
CA SER A 162 -88.21 17.15 36.01
C SER A 162 -86.79 17.65 35.68
N LYS A 163 -86.59 18.98 35.57
CA LYS A 163 -85.27 19.58 35.37
C LYS A 163 -84.46 19.61 36.66
N LEU A 164 -85.15 19.80 37.80
CA LEU A 164 -84.53 19.82 39.11
C LEU A 164 -84.00 18.44 39.52
N GLU A 165 -84.78 17.39 39.28
CA GLU A 165 -84.33 16.00 39.46
C GLU A 165 -83.07 15.69 38.63
N LYS A 166 -83.03 16.19 37.38
CA LYS A 166 -81.84 16.05 36.52
C LYS A 166 -80.63 16.83 37.05
N ILE A 167 -80.83 18.00 37.65
CA ILE A 167 -79.75 18.77 38.29
C ILE A 167 -79.20 18.02 39.49
N LYS A 168 -80.06 17.53 40.39
CA LYS A 168 -79.64 16.74 41.57
C LYS A 168 -78.85 15.49 41.15
N ALA A 169 -79.30 14.80 40.10
CA ALA A 169 -78.57 13.64 39.56
C ALA A 169 -77.18 14.01 39.02
N LEU A 170 -77.07 15.11 38.27
CA LEU A 170 -75.78 15.60 37.75
C LEU A 170 -74.86 16.14 38.84
N GLU A 171 -75.39 16.73 39.92
CA GLU A 171 -74.62 17.15 41.09
C GLU A 171 -74.04 15.95 41.85
N ALA A 172 -74.83 14.88 42.02
CA ALA A 172 -74.35 13.61 42.57
C ALA A 172 -73.26 12.99 41.68
N GLU A 173 -73.48 12.95 40.36
CA GLU A 173 -72.47 12.47 39.39
C GLU A 173 -71.20 13.34 39.42
N GLN A 174 -71.33 14.65 39.60
CA GLN A 174 -70.18 15.55 39.76
C GLN A 174 -69.38 15.24 41.03
N ALA A 175 -70.06 14.96 42.15
CA ALA A 175 -69.42 14.61 43.41
C ALA A 175 -68.67 13.29 43.31
N GLU A 176 -69.27 12.27 42.70
CA GLU A 176 -68.64 10.98 42.44
C GLU A 176 -67.43 11.12 41.51
N ALA A 177 -67.56 11.86 40.41
CA ALA A 177 -66.46 12.07 39.46
C ALA A 177 -65.29 12.86 40.09
N LYS A 178 -65.57 13.83 40.99
CA LYS A 178 -64.52 14.52 41.76
C LYS A 178 -63.81 13.56 42.72
N LYS A 179 -64.56 12.76 43.46
CA LYS A 179 -64.00 11.76 44.39
C LYS A 179 -63.12 10.75 43.66
N ALA A 180 -63.59 10.20 42.54
CA ALA A 180 -62.81 9.29 41.69
C ALA A 180 -61.54 9.94 41.13
N LEU A 181 -61.58 11.25 40.84
CA LEU A 181 -60.42 11.98 40.35
C LEU A 181 -59.37 12.21 41.45
N ASP A 182 -59.78 12.44 42.69
CA ASP A 182 -58.88 12.55 43.83
C ASP A 182 -58.30 11.18 44.24
N GLU A 183 -59.07 10.10 44.15
CA GLU A 183 -58.57 8.72 44.27
C GLU A 183 -57.54 8.39 43.18
N ALA A 184 -57.82 8.76 41.92
CA ALA A 184 -56.86 8.58 40.83
C ALA A 184 -55.60 9.43 41.00
N ARG A 185 -55.68 10.62 41.62
CA ARG A 185 -54.51 11.46 41.94
C ARG A 185 -53.64 10.88 43.04
N THR A 186 -54.27 10.44 44.13
CA THR A 186 -53.56 9.81 45.26
C THR A 186 -52.89 8.50 44.85
N ALA A 187 -53.48 7.74 43.92
CA ALA A 187 -52.84 6.57 43.32
C ALA A 187 -51.68 6.92 42.36
N LEU A 188 -51.72 8.07 41.70
CA LEU A 188 -50.69 8.53 40.76
C LEU A 188 -49.44 9.07 41.46
N GLU A 189 -49.61 9.72 42.61
CA GLU A 189 -48.53 10.37 43.37
C GLU A 189 -47.31 9.45 43.65
N PRO A 190 -47.47 8.23 44.20
CA PRO A 190 -46.33 7.34 44.45
C PRO A 190 -45.68 6.84 43.17
N LEU A 191 -46.48 6.58 42.12
CA LEU A 191 -45.97 6.12 40.82
C LEU A 191 -45.20 7.23 40.09
N GLN A 192 -45.63 8.48 40.21
CA GLN A 192 -44.90 9.65 39.71
C GLN A 192 -43.63 9.90 40.51
N ALA A 193 -43.68 9.84 41.84
CA ALA A 193 -42.50 9.99 42.67
C ALA A 193 -41.43 8.92 42.38
N GLU A 194 -41.85 7.67 42.14
CA GLU A 194 -40.94 6.60 41.75
C GLU A 194 -40.37 6.81 40.34
N ALA A 195 -41.20 7.26 39.38
CA ALA A 195 -40.74 7.60 38.04
C ALA A 195 -39.72 8.76 38.07
N ASP A 196 -40.00 9.81 38.84
CA ASP A 196 -39.13 10.97 39.01
C ASP A 196 -37.82 10.58 39.72
N SER A 197 -37.88 9.72 40.74
CA SER A 197 -36.69 9.21 41.44
C SER A 197 -35.83 8.34 40.54
N LEU A 198 -36.44 7.48 39.72
CA LEU A 198 -35.71 6.67 38.73
C LEU A 198 -35.09 7.56 37.67
N GLN A 199 -35.82 8.58 37.21
CA GLN A 199 -35.33 9.54 36.25
C GLN A 199 -34.15 10.36 36.82
N ALA A 200 -34.21 10.79 38.08
CA ALA A 200 -33.12 11.49 38.74
C ALA A 200 -31.88 10.60 38.97
N ALA A 201 -32.08 9.32 39.30
CA ALA A 201 -30.97 8.37 39.44
C ALA A 201 -30.28 8.05 38.11
N LEU A 202 -31.06 8.00 37.02
CA LEU A 202 -30.58 7.69 35.68
C LEU A 202 -30.00 8.91 34.95
N ASN A 203 -30.40 10.11 35.34
CA ASN A 203 -29.99 11.37 34.75
C ASN A 203 -29.62 12.38 35.86
N PRO A 204 -28.45 12.18 36.50
CA PRO A 204 -28.00 13.02 37.61
C PRO A 204 -27.82 14.48 37.21
N ASP A 205 -27.54 14.74 35.93
CA ASP A 205 -27.35 16.08 35.38
C ASP A 205 -28.68 16.83 35.14
N GLY A 206 -29.82 16.15 35.34
CA GLY A 206 -31.15 16.76 35.19
C GLY A 206 -31.48 17.19 33.76
N LEU A 207 -30.76 16.67 32.75
CA LEU A 207 -30.95 17.02 31.35
C LEU A 207 -32.34 16.59 30.85
N SER A 208 -33.08 17.51 30.26
CA SER A 208 -34.33 17.15 29.58
C SER A 208 -34.05 16.27 28.35
N ARG A 209 -35.03 15.47 27.95
CA ARG A 209 -34.94 14.63 26.75
C ARG A 209 -34.56 15.44 25.50
N ALA A 210 -35.08 16.67 25.38
CA ALA A 210 -34.74 17.57 24.27
C ALA A 210 -33.25 17.95 24.30
N GLN A 211 -32.71 18.32 25.46
CA GLN A 211 -31.29 18.63 25.62
C GLN A 211 -30.39 17.42 25.31
N VAL A 212 -30.75 16.22 25.77
CA VAL A 212 -29.99 15.00 25.42
C VAL A 212 -29.97 14.76 23.91
N PHE A 213 -31.09 14.98 23.20
CA PHE A 213 -31.10 14.87 21.74
C PHE A 213 -30.27 15.95 21.04
N GLU A 214 -30.27 17.18 21.54
CA GLU A 214 -29.41 18.25 21.03
C GLU A 214 -27.93 17.90 21.19
N GLU A 215 -27.52 17.38 22.35
CA GLU A 215 -26.15 16.95 22.59
C GLU A 215 -25.75 15.76 21.71
N ILE A 216 -26.66 14.79 21.49
CA ILE A 216 -26.43 13.69 20.54
C ILE A 216 -26.19 14.25 19.14
N ASN A 217 -27.01 15.19 18.67
CA ASN A 217 -26.88 15.77 17.34
C ASN A 217 -25.58 16.58 17.21
N ARG A 218 -25.22 17.36 18.23
CA ARG A 218 -23.97 18.11 18.27
C ARG A 218 -22.76 17.18 18.23
N ALA A 219 -22.75 16.13 19.06
CA ALA A 219 -21.68 15.16 19.09
C ALA A 219 -21.61 14.32 17.79
N GLN A 220 -22.73 14.06 17.12
CA GLN A 220 -22.73 13.43 15.79
C GLN A 220 -22.12 14.34 14.71
N ALA A 221 -22.41 15.64 14.74
CA ALA A 221 -21.81 16.62 13.84
C ALA A 221 -20.29 16.70 14.04
N GLU A 222 -19.85 16.85 15.29
CA GLU A 222 -18.43 16.85 15.66
C GLU A 222 -17.73 15.55 15.24
N ARG A 223 -18.36 14.39 15.42
CA ARG A 223 -17.85 13.11 14.92
C ARG A 223 -17.67 13.13 13.41
N GLY A 224 -18.59 13.75 12.67
CA GLY A 224 -18.50 13.90 11.22
C GLY A 224 -17.31 14.76 10.81
N GLU A 225 -17.14 15.90 11.46
CA GLU A 225 -16.01 16.83 11.24
C GLU A 225 -14.67 16.18 11.56
N LEU A 226 -14.54 15.50 12.70
CA LEU A 226 -13.32 14.79 13.09
C LEU A 226 -12.96 13.67 12.11
N ARG A 227 -13.95 12.91 11.62
CA ARG A 227 -13.71 11.88 10.60
C ARG A 227 -13.24 12.48 9.27
N ALA A 228 -13.81 13.61 8.87
CA ALA A 228 -13.37 14.31 7.67
C ALA A 228 -11.92 14.83 7.82
N ALA A 229 -11.59 15.41 8.97
CA ALA A 229 -10.24 15.87 9.28
C ALA A 229 -9.22 14.71 9.30
N ILE A 230 -9.54 13.58 9.93
CA ILE A 230 -8.70 12.38 9.91
C ILE A 230 -8.48 11.88 8.48
N ALA A 231 -9.54 11.81 7.66
CA ALA A 231 -9.42 11.37 6.28
C ALA A 231 -8.50 12.29 5.45
N GLU A 232 -8.56 13.61 5.69
CA GLU A 232 -7.69 14.57 5.01
C GLU A 232 -6.23 14.46 5.46
N LEU A 233 -5.99 14.23 6.76
CA LEU A 233 -4.65 13.95 7.26
C LEU A 233 -4.09 12.63 6.71
N GLU A 234 -4.91 11.58 6.57
CA GLU A 234 -4.49 10.32 5.96
C GLU A 234 -4.15 10.47 4.46
N ARG A 235 -4.89 11.33 3.73
CA ARG A 235 -4.54 11.71 2.36
C ARG A 235 -3.21 12.48 2.31
N THR A 236 -3.01 13.42 3.22
CA THR A 236 -1.77 14.21 3.32
C THR A 236 -0.58 13.30 3.60
N ARG A 237 -0.72 12.38 4.56
CA ARG A 237 0.29 11.35 4.86
C ARG A 237 0.63 10.51 3.63
N SER A 238 -0.39 10.09 2.87
CA SER A 238 -0.21 9.30 1.66
C SER A 238 0.47 10.10 0.55
N ARG A 239 0.15 11.40 0.42
CA ARG A 239 0.79 12.31 -0.53
C ARG A 239 2.29 12.46 -0.23
N ILE A 240 2.64 12.75 1.03
CA ILE A 240 4.04 12.84 1.48
C ILE A 240 4.79 11.55 1.14
N TYR A 241 4.17 10.39 1.38
CA TYR A 241 4.79 9.10 1.04
C TYR A 241 5.01 8.88 -0.46
N CYS A 242 4.06 9.32 -1.29
CA CYS A 242 4.18 9.23 -2.75
C CYS A 242 5.25 10.19 -3.29
N GLU A 243 5.28 11.44 -2.82
CA GLU A 243 6.31 12.44 -3.15
C GLU A 243 7.70 11.91 -2.76
N TYR A 244 7.81 11.38 -1.54
CA TYR A 244 9.03 10.74 -1.05
C TYR A 244 9.52 9.62 -1.97
N ARG A 245 8.64 8.69 -2.36
CA ARG A 245 9.02 7.61 -3.28
C ARG A 245 9.40 8.13 -4.66
N ALA A 246 8.70 9.15 -5.17
CA ALA A 246 8.98 9.73 -6.48
C ALA A 246 10.38 10.35 -6.52
N GLU A 247 10.70 11.22 -5.56
CA GLU A 247 12.02 11.85 -5.45
C GLU A 247 13.14 10.81 -5.29
N MET A 248 12.91 9.79 -4.48
CA MET A 248 13.84 8.66 -4.32
C MET A 248 14.10 7.92 -5.62
N HIS A 249 13.04 7.62 -6.38
CA HIS A 249 13.16 6.93 -7.66
C HIS A 249 13.89 7.79 -8.71
N GLU A 250 13.63 9.09 -8.75
CA GLU A 250 14.31 10.02 -9.65
C GLU A 250 15.80 10.15 -9.33
N TYR A 251 16.16 10.34 -8.06
CA TYR A 251 17.56 10.40 -7.62
C TYR A 251 18.29 9.09 -7.94
N THR A 252 17.71 7.94 -7.57
CA THR A 252 18.30 6.61 -7.83
C THR A 252 18.47 6.35 -9.33
N ARG A 253 17.50 6.78 -10.16
CA ARG A 253 17.58 6.64 -11.62
C ARG A 253 18.69 7.50 -12.21
N ALA A 254 18.82 8.75 -11.74
CA ALA A 254 19.90 9.63 -12.16
C ALA A 254 21.28 9.09 -11.75
N GLU A 255 21.40 8.57 -10.52
CA GLU A 255 22.62 7.95 -10.00
C GLU A 255 23.04 6.73 -10.85
N ARG A 256 22.10 5.83 -11.15
CA ARG A 256 22.36 4.67 -12.02
C ARG A 256 22.78 5.08 -13.42
N THR A 257 22.14 6.11 -13.97
CA THR A 257 22.46 6.62 -15.32
C THR A 257 23.85 7.23 -15.34
N ARG A 258 24.19 8.08 -14.36
CA ARG A 258 25.53 8.68 -14.24
C ARG A 258 26.60 7.62 -14.02
N LYS A 259 26.36 6.62 -13.16
CA LYS A 259 27.27 5.49 -12.93
C LYS A 259 27.50 4.70 -14.22
N ALA A 260 26.44 4.34 -14.94
CA ALA A 260 26.57 3.63 -16.22
C ALA A 260 27.37 4.44 -17.27
N LEU A 261 27.17 5.76 -17.32
CA LEU A 261 27.97 6.63 -18.19
C LEU A 261 29.43 6.68 -17.73
N SER A 262 29.68 6.79 -16.43
CA SER A 262 31.05 6.82 -15.89
C SER A 262 31.80 5.50 -16.12
N ASP A 263 31.14 4.36 -15.88
CA ASP A 263 31.70 3.02 -16.10
C ASP A 263 32.01 2.81 -17.60
N HIS A 264 31.13 3.27 -18.48
CA HIS A 264 31.35 3.21 -19.92
C HIS A 264 32.50 4.12 -20.38
N ARG A 265 32.65 5.33 -19.80
CA ARG A 265 33.82 6.19 -20.04
C ARG A 265 35.12 5.50 -19.60
N ALA A 266 35.14 4.88 -18.41
CA ALA A 266 36.30 4.13 -17.94
C ALA A 266 36.65 2.96 -18.87
N PHE A 267 35.64 2.27 -19.39
CA PHE A 267 35.83 1.22 -20.40
C PHE A 267 36.42 1.74 -21.71
N LEU A 268 35.95 2.88 -22.23
CA LEU A 268 36.50 3.51 -23.44
C LEU A 268 37.95 3.94 -23.23
N ARG A 269 38.29 4.55 -22.08
CA ARG A 269 39.68 4.87 -21.71
C ARG A 269 40.56 3.62 -21.66
N GLY A 270 40.07 2.53 -21.08
CA GLY A 270 40.80 1.26 -21.02
C GLY A 270 41.08 0.66 -22.40
N LYS A 271 40.11 0.74 -23.32
CA LYS A 271 40.31 0.33 -24.72
C LYS A 271 41.32 1.22 -25.44
N TRP A 272 41.23 2.54 -25.26
CA TRP A 272 42.17 3.48 -25.86
C TRP A 272 43.59 3.28 -25.36
N ALA A 273 43.79 3.12 -24.05
CA ALA A 273 45.10 2.79 -23.49
C ALA A 273 45.67 1.47 -24.04
N GLY A 274 44.82 0.54 -24.46
CA GLY A 274 45.23 -0.65 -25.21
C GLY A 274 45.69 -0.32 -26.63
N ILE A 275 44.90 0.45 -27.37
CA ILE A 275 45.21 0.87 -28.75
C ILE A 275 46.49 1.71 -28.80
N VAL A 276 46.65 2.69 -27.91
CA VAL A 276 47.86 3.53 -27.81
C VAL A 276 49.08 2.66 -27.56
N ARG A 277 49.03 1.72 -26.61
CA ARG A 277 50.14 0.77 -26.38
C ARG A 277 50.47 -0.06 -27.62
N ASP A 278 49.46 -0.48 -28.37
CA ASP A 278 49.67 -1.23 -29.60
C ASP A 278 50.27 -0.36 -30.72
N LEU A 279 49.91 0.92 -30.81
CA LEU A 279 50.49 1.90 -31.74
C LEU A 279 51.93 2.28 -31.38
N GLU A 280 52.22 2.52 -30.11
CA GLU A 280 53.58 2.76 -29.60
C GLU A 280 54.50 1.55 -29.88
N ARG A 281 53.98 0.32 -29.73
CA ARG A 281 54.68 -0.92 -30.10
C ARG A 281 54.97 -1.05 -31.59
N LEU A 282 54.25 -0.30 -32.43
CA LEU A 282 54.45 -0.21 -33.88
C LEU A 282 55.32 1.00 -34.26
N GLY A 283 55.82 1.77 -33.30
CA GLY A 283 56.72 2.91 -33.52
C GLY A 283 56.02 4.23 -33.84
N VAL A 284 54.70 4.32 -33.62
CA VAL A 284 53.92 5.56 -33.81
C VAL A 284 53.96 6.37 -32.51
N VAL A 285 54.38 7.64 -32.59
CA VAL A 285 54.37 8.56 -31.44
C VAL A 285 53.01 9.25 -31.38
N VAL A 286 52.24 8.98 -30.33
CA VAL A 286 50.96 9.64 -30.07
C VAL A 286 51.22 10.86 -29.18
N THR A 287 50.95 12.07 -29.68
CA THR A 287 51.28 13.32 -28.97
C THR A 287 50.09 14.03 -28.31
N GLU A 288 48.84 13.69 -28.66
CA GLU A 288 47.64 14.24 -28.00
C GLU A 288 46.76 13.12 -27.42
N GLU A 289 46.59 13.12 -26.10
CA GLU A 289 45.53 12.37 -25.44
C GLU A 289 44.19 13.06 -25.76
N GLY A 290 43.35 12.43 -26.56
CA GLY A 290 42.02 12.96 -26.85
C GLY A 290 41.21 13.20 -25.57
N ASP A 291 40.62 14.38 -25.49
CA ASP A 291 39.81 14.87 -24.39
C ASP A 291 38.50 14.08 -24.22
N GLU A 292 37.87 14.26 -23.06
CA GLU A 292 36.74 13.47 -22.53
C GLU A 292 35.45 13.45 -23.39
N SER A 293 35.51 14.07 -24.57
CA SER A 293 34.46 14.23 -25.58
C SER A 293 34.34 13.04 -26.55
N GLY A 294 35.36 12.18 -26.64
CA GLY A 294 35.38 11.07 -27.60
C GLY A 294 35.71 11.47 -29.04
N VAL A 295 36.22 12.69 -29.25
CA VAL A 295 36.81 13.14 -30.52
C VAL A 295 38.34 13.05 -30.38
N PHE A 296 39.01 12.35 -31.29
CA PHE A 296 40.44 12.03 -31.18
C PHE A 296 41.20 12.52 -32.41
N ARG A 297 42.28 13.29 -32.22
CA ARG A 297 43.23 13.70 -33.26
C ARG A 297 44.49 12.84 -33.20
N VAL A 298 44.95 12.36 -34.36
CA VAL A 298 46.22 11.63 -34.51
C VAL A 298 47.02 12.40 -35.55
N ILE A 299 48.18 12.94 -35.16
CA ILE A 299 49.12 13.59 -36.08
C ILE A 299 50.16 12.55 -36.46
N GLU A 300 50.31 12.28 -37.75
CA GLU A 300 51.19 11.23 -38.27
C GLU A 300 52.60 11.82 -38.48
N GLU A 301 53.49 11.70 -37.49
CA GLU A 301 54.90 12.01 -37.70
C GLU A 301 55.82 10.81 -37.40
N SER A 302 56.43 10.33 -38.50
CA SER A 302 57.62 9.46 -38.57
C SER A 302 57.47 8.01 -38.12
N LEU A 303 57.12 7.13 -39.08
CA LEU A 303 57.47 5.70 -39.01
C LEU A 303 59.00 5.55 -39.03
N LYS A 304 59.63 5.47 -37.86
CA LYS A 304 60.99 4.91 -37.78
C LYS A 304 60.89 3.39 -37.69
N PRO A 305 61.62 2.63 -38.53
CA PRO A 305 61.66 1.19 -38.43
C PRO A 305 62.30 0.81 -37.09
N VAL A 306 61.48 0.31 -36.17
CA VAL A 306 61.97 -0.31 -34.94
C VAL A 306 62.56 -1.66 -35.33
N VAL A 307 63.89 -1.74 -35.33
CA VAL A 307 64.61 -3.03 -35.32
C VAL A 307 64.22 -3.70 -34.00
N ARG A 308 63.30 -4.67 -34.06
CA ARG A 308 63.01 -5.53 -32.92
C ARG A 308 64.22 -6.45 -32.73
N GLU A 309 64.94 -6.28 -31.64
CA GLU A 309 65.62 -7.42 -31.03
C GLU A 309 64.51 -8.41 -30.63
N GLN A 310 64.41 -9.51 -31.38
CA GLN A 310 63.58 -10.63 -30.98
C GLN A 310 64.08 -11.12 -29.62
N PRO A 311 63.22 -11.36 -28.62
CA PRO A 311 63.63 -12.15 -27.48
C PRO A 311 64.08 -13.52 -28.02
N GLN A 312 65.29 -13.96 -27.66
CA GLN A 312 65.76 -15.32 -27.89
C GLN A 312 64.83 -16.28 -27.12
N ILE A 313 63.71 -16.65 -27.75
CA ILE A 313 63.01 -17.88 -27.45
C ILE A 313 63.93 -18.95 -28.03
N GLN A 314 64.40 -19.87 -27.21
CA GLN A 314 65.09 -21.07 -27.69
C GLN A 314 64.10 -21.85 -28.53
N THR A 315 64.11 -21.61 -29.84
CA THR A 315 63.39 -22.41 -30.82
C THR A 315 64.04 -23.78 -30.84
N PHE A 316 63.32 -24.80 -30.38
CA PHE A 316 63.67 -26.19 -30.55
C PHE A 316 63.68 -26.50 -32.05
N ASP A 317 64.78 -27.08 -32.54
CA ASP A 317 64.92 -27.47 -33.94
C ASP A 317 64.48 -28.95 -34.10
N PRO A 318 63.26 -29.23 -34.59
CA PRO A 318 62.73 -30.59 -34.67
C PRO A 318 63.53 -31.48 -35.64
N ALA A 319 64.25 -30.89 -36.60
CA ALA A 319 65.05 -31.64 -37.58
C ALA A 319 66.30 -32.29 -36.96
N ALA A 320 66.79 -31.77 -35.82
CA ALA A 320 67.88 -32.39 -35.06
C ALA A 320 67.40 -33.53 -34.15
N ALA A 321 66.13 -33.50 -33.73
CA ALA A 321 65.54 -34.45 -32.78
C ALA A 321 65.00 -35.75 -33.43
N GLU A 322 64.66 -35.71 -34.72
CA GLU A 322 64.24 -36.90 -35.51
C GLU A 322 65.36 -37.93 -35.73
N LYS A 323 66.63 -37.55 -35.54
CA LYS A 323 67.78 -38.49 -35.68
C LYS A 323 68.07 -39.32 -34.43
N MET A 324 67.28 -39.17 -33.36
CA MET A 324 67.49 -39.93 -32.12
C MET A 324 66.73 -41.25 -32.16
N SER A 325 67.33 -42.31 -31.59
CA SER A 325 66.64 -43.59 -31.45
C SER A 325 65.44 -43.47 -30.49
N ARG A 326 64.41 -44.27 -30.73
CA ARG A 326 63.18 -44.31 -29.92
C ARG A 326 63.47 -44.55 -28.43
N ASP A 327 64.53 -45.31 -28.13
CA ASP A 327 64.99 -45.57 -26.75
C ASP A 327 65.53 -44.31 -26.05
N ARG A 328 66.11 -43.39 -26.81
CA ARG A 328 66.59 -42.11 -26.29
C ARG A 328 65.44 -41.15 -26.01
N HIS A 329 64.41 -41.12 -26.87
CA HIS A 329 63.16 -40.38 -26.59
C HIS A 329 62.46 -40.94 -25.34
N ARG A 330 62.43 -42.27 -25.17
CA ARG A 330 61.88 -42.93 -23.98
C ARG A 330 62.65 -42.57 -22.70
N SER A 331 63.97 -42.57 -22.76
CA SER A 331 64.82 -42.18 -21.62
C SER A 331 64.65 -40.70 -21.24
N GLU A 332 64.53 -39.82 -22.24
CA GLU A 332 64.27 -38.39 -22.00
C GLU A 332 62.85 -38.16 -21.43
N LEU A 333 61.85 -38.91 -21.89
CA LEU A 333 60.50 -38.84 -21.35
C LEU A 333 60.44 -39.37 -19.91
N LEU A 334 61.16 -40.44 -19.59
CA LEU A 334 61.30 -40.96 -18.21
C LEU A 334 61.94 -39.92 -17.29
N ALA A 335 63.06 -39.32 -17.71
CA ALA A 335 63.72 -38.26 -16.95
C ALA A 335 62.81 -37.05 -16.71
N TRP A 336 61.99 -36.69 -17.71
CA TRP A 336 60.97 -35.65 -17.55
C TRP A 336 59.90 -36.05 -16.53
N CYS A 337 59.40 -37.28 -16.58
CA CYS A 337 58.36 -37.77 -15.66
C CYS A 337 58.84 -37.81 -14.21
N GLU A 338 60.07 -38.27 -13.96
CA GLU A 338 60.70 -38.25 -12.63
C GLU A 338 60.85 -36.82 -12.10
N GLN A 339 61.32 -35.90 -12.96
CA GLN A 339 61.44 -34.49 -12.60
C GLN A 339 60.08 -33.81 -12.37
N ALA A 340 59.03 -34.22 -13.10
CA ALA A 340 57.67 -33.72 -12.92
C ALA A 340 57.08 -34.18 -11.57
N LEU A 341 57.35 -35.41 -11.15
CA LEU A 341 56.96 -35.91 -9.82
C LEU A 341 57.70 -35.19 -8.68
N GLU A 342 58.99 -34.90 -8.84
CA GLU A 342 59.74 -34.14 -7.83
C GLU A 342 59.25 -32.68 -7.69
N LYS A 343 58.86 -32.05 -8.80
CA LYS A 343 58.41 -30.64 -8.81
C LYS A 343 56.91 -30.46 -8.63
N GLY A 344 56.12 -31.52 -8.77
CA GLY A 344 54.64 -31.47 -8.74
C GLY A 344 54.03 -30.71 -9.92
N GLU A 345 54.72 -30.66 -11.06
CA GLU A 345 54.32 -29.87 -12.23
C GLU A 345 53.94 -30.78 -13.41
N TYR A 346 52.64 -30.95 -13.65
CA TYR A 346 52.08 -31.84 -14.66
C TYR A 346 51.48 -31.06 -15.86
N GLY A 347 51.39 -31.72 -17.00
CA GLY A 347 50.79 -31.22 -18.23
C GLY A 347 51.78 -30.62 -19.24
N THR A 348 51.34 -30.55 -20.50
CA THR A 348 52.10 -29.99 -21.64
C THR A 348 52.07 -28.46 -21.68
N ALA A 349 51.39 -27.81 -20.75
CA ALA A 349 51.29 -26.37 -20.67
C ALA A 349 51.45 -25.89 -19.22
N ARG A 350 52.34 -24.92 -19.00
CA ARG A 350 52.64 -24.35 -17.69
C ARG A 350 52.32 -22.86 -17.66
N LEU A 351 51.80 -22.37 -16.54
CA LEU A 351 51.55 -20.95 -16.32
C LEU A 351 52.81 -20.27 -15.79
N VAL A 352 53.52 -19.56 -16.67
CA VAL A 352 54.75 -18.85 -16.31
C VAL A 352 54.41 -17.39 -15.95
N PRO A 353 54.90 -16.87 -14.80
CA PRO A 353 54.71 -15.46 -14.45
C PRO A 353 55.55 -14.58 -15.37
N HIS A 354 54.90 -13.67 -16.11
CA HIS A 354 55.56 -12.64 -16.91
C HIS A 354 55.09 -11.26 -16.44
N GLY A 355 55.85 -10.68 -15.52
CA GLY A 355 55.49 -9.43 -14.84
C GLY A 355 54.23 -9.60 -13.98
N LYS A 356 53.22 -8.74 -14.17
CA LYS A 356 51.94 -8.77 -13.41
C LYS A 356 50.89 -9.75 -13.99
N LYS A 357 51.21 -10.49 -15.06
CA LYS A 357 50.31 -11.45 -15.72
C LYS A 357 50.91 -12.86 -15.71
N ARG A 358 50.05 -13.89 -15.74
CA ARG A 358 50.46 -15.28 -15.98
C ARG A 358 50.19 -15.60 -17.45
N VAL A 359 51.18 -16.16 -18.15
CA VAL A 359 51.09 -16.57 -19.56
C VAL A 359 51.20 -18.09 -19.61
N VAL A 360 50.39 -18.74 -20.44
CA VAL A 360 50.49 -20.18 -20.68
C VAL A 360 51.66 -20.42 -21.64
N ALA A 361 52.72 -21.08 -21.17
CA ALA A 361 53.82 -21.57 -21.97
C ALA A 361 53.59 -23.05 -22.27
N ILE A 362 53.64 -23.42 -23.55
CA ILE A 362 53.48 -24.80 -24.00
C ILE A 362 54.87 -25.43 -24.08
N ASP A 363 55.03 -26.63 -23.52
CA ASP A 363 56.28 -27.39 -23.59
C ASP A 363 56.30 -28.20 -24.90
N GLU A 364 56.77 -27.55 -25.98
CA GLU A 364 56.86 -28.13 -27.32
C GLU A 364 57.74 -29.39 -27.35
N ARG A 365 58.73 -29.50 -26.47
CA ARG A 365 59.62 -30.66 -26.39
C ARG A 365 58.91 -31.87 -25.78
N LEU A 366 58.10 -31.67 -24.74
CA LEU A 366 57.28 -32.74 -24.18
C LEU A 366 56.23 -33.24 -25.17
N ILE A 367 55.58 -32.33 -25.90
CA ILE A 367 54.61 -32.69 -26.94
C ILE A 367 55.28 -33.55 -28.02
N PHE A 368 56.47 -33.14 -28.49
CA PHE A 368 57.24 -33.92 -29.46
C PHE A 368 57.62 -35.32 -28.94
N LEU A 369 58.04 -35.44 -27.68
CA LEU A 369 58.39 -36.74 -27.07
C LEU A 369 57.17 -37.67 -26.94
N LEU A 370 55.99 -37.12 -26.63
CA LEU A 370 54.75 -37.88 -26.54
C LEU A 370 54.26 -38.33 -27.92
N ASP A 371 54.28 -37.43 -28.91
CA ASP A 371 53.87 -37.73 -30.28
C ASP A 371 54.81 -38.76 -30.94
N SER A 372 56.13 -38.62 -30.77
CA SER A 372 57.12 -39.58 -31.31
C SER A 372 57.02 -40.98 -30.71
N LEU A 373 56.56 -41.10 -29.46
CA LEU A 373 56.33 -42.39 -28.81
C LEU A 373 54.91 -42.94 -28.99
N GLY A 374 54.00 -42.14 -29.55
CA GLY A 374 52.59 -42.48 -29.77
C GLY A 374 51.75 -42.46 -28.48
N ILE A 375 52.13 -41.62 -27.52
CA ILE A 375 51.53 -41.55 -26.18
C ILE A 375 50.61 -40.33 -26.13
N PRO A 376 49.34 -40.47 -25.74
CA PRO A 376 48.42 -39.34 -25.70
C PRO A 376 48.82 -38.34 -24.61
N SER A 377 48.62 -37.05 -24.88
CA SER A 377 48.93 -35.93 -23.98
C SER A 377 48.18 -35.97 -22.63
N SER A 378 47.10 -36.75 -22.53
CA SER A 378 46.42 -37.04 -21.27
C SER A 378 47.28 -37.84 -20.28
N SER A 379 48.30 -38.56 -20.75
CA SER A 379 49.17 -39.41 -19.92
C SER A 379 50.13 -38.63 -19.03
N VAL A 380 50.20 -37.30 -19.21
CA VAL A 380 51.01 -36.40 -18.39
C VAL A 380 50.15 -35.34 -17.68
N ALA A 381 48.82 -35.52 -17.63
CA ALA A 381 47.89 -34.52 -17.11
C ALA A 381 47.91 -34.38 -15.58
N ASP A 382 48.18 -35.46 -14.85
CA ASP A 382 48.22 -35.49 -13.40
C ASP A 382 49.25 -36.50 -12.86
N GLU A 383 49.47 -36.47 -11.54
CA GLU A 383 50.45 -37.32 -10.85
C GLU A 383 50.19 -38.82 -11.07
N GLY A 384 48.92 -39.24 -11.10
CA GLY A 384 48.54 -40.63 -11.28
C GLY A 384 48.84 -41.12 -12.70
N ALA A 385 48.55 -40.30 -13.70
CA ALA A 385 48.86 -40.57 -15.10
C ALA A 385 50.37 -40.62 -15.34
N VAL A 386 51.14 -39.70 -14.75
CA VAL A 386 52.61 -39.70 -14.87
C VAL A 386 53.24 -40.93 -14.19
N ARG A 387 52.73 -41.39 -13.05
CA ARG A 387 53.19 -42.64 -12.43
C ARG A 387 52.89 -43.88 -13.29
N GLY A 388 51.68 -43.98 -13.82
CA GLY A 388 51.33 -45.07 -14.75
C GLY A 388 52.13 -45.00 -16.05
N LEU A 389 52.49 -43.80 -16.51
CA LEU A 389 53.38 -43.60 -17.65
C LEU A 389 54.80 -44.10 -17.36
N ILE A 390 55.35 -43.87 -16.15
CA ILE A 390 56.65 -44.42 -15.75
C ILE A 390 56.61 -45.95 -15.74
N GLU A 391 55.57 -46.55 -15.18
CA GLU A 391 55.42 -48.02 -15.15
C GLU A 391 55.39 -48.61 -16.57
N THR A 392 54.58 -48.03 -17.48
CA THR A 392 54.51 -48.50 -18.88
C THR A 392 55.78 -48.25 -19.69
N LEU A 393 56.52 -47.18 -19.36
CA LEU A 393 57.83 -46.88 -19.94
C LEU A 393 58.97 -47.66 -19.28
N GLN A 394 58.73 -48.41 -18.20
CA GLN A 394 59.70 -49.36 -17.62
C GLN A 394 59.39 -50.80 -18.05
N GLU A 395 58.12 -51.19 -18.17
CA GLU A 395 57.70 -52.54 -18.54
C GLU A 395 57.99 -52.92 -20.01
N LYS A 396 58.10 -51.95 -20.93
CA LYS A 396 58.38 -52.21 -22.36
C LYS A 396 59.84 -52.55 -22.71
N GLU A 397 60.67 -52.99 -21.75
CA GLU A 397 62.03 -53.51 -22.04
C GLU A 397 62.02 -54.96 -22.58
N GLU A 398 60.88 -55.68 -22.51
CA GLU A 398 60.76 -57.03 -23.04
C GLU A 398 59.97 -57.07 -24.37
N GLU A 399 60.73 -57.25 -25.46
CA GLU A 399 60.37 -57.86 -26.76
C GLU A 399 59.78 -57.00 -27.93
N PRO A 400 60.09 -57.40 -29.19
CA PRO A 400 60.63 -56.47 -30.20
C PRO A 400 59.72 -56.19 -31.42
N GLU A 401 60.14 -55.13 -32.13
CA GLU A 401 60.03 -54.80 -33.56
C GLU A 401 58.98 -55.50 -34.44
N GLN A 402 58.19 -54.70 -35.18
CA GLN A 402 57.99 -54.92 -36.62
C GLN A 402 57.44 -53.69 -37.36
N ASP A 403 58.29 -53.20 -38.28
CA ASP A 403 58.07 -52.67 -39.63
C ASP A 403 57.02 -51.58 -39.95
N SER A 404 57.60 -50.47 -40.42
CA SER A 404 57.07 -49.40 -41.28
C SER A 404 56.34 -49.94 -42.54
N PRO A 405 55.54 -49.13 -43.27
CA PRO A 405 56.14 -48.19 -44.23
C PRO A 405 55.39 -46.85 -44.49
N THR A 406 56.21 -45.83 -44.73
CA THR A 406 56.22 -44.88 -45.87
C THR A 406 54.91 -44.51 -46.59
N THR A 407 54.59 -43.20 -46.59
CA THR A 407 54.18 -42.47 -47.82
C THR A 407 54.40 -40.95 -47.68
N GLU A 408 55.17 -40.35 -48.60
CA GLU A 408 55.12 -38.91 -48.90
C GLU A 408 53.78 -38.57 -49.62
N PRO A 409 53.38 -37.28 -49.68
CA PRO A 409 53.75 -36.55 -50.91
C PRO A 409 54.11 -35.07 -50.73
N LYS A 410 55.03 -34.64 -51.61
CA LYS A 410 55.22 -33.29 -52.15
C LYS A 410 53.90 -32.56 -52.47
N VAL A 411 53.81 -31.28 -52.11
CA VAL A 411 53.10 -30.25 -52.90
C VAL A 411 53.95 -28.98 -52.90
N GLU A 412 53.93 -28.33 -54.05
CA GLU A 412 54.82 -27.30 -54.55
C GLU A 412 54.63 -25.93 -53.87
N ALA A 413 55.71 -25.15 -53.94
CA ALA A 413 55.73 -23.74 -53.60
C ALA A 413 54.99 -22.92 -54.66
N GLU A 414 54.01 -22.11 -54.24
CA GLU A 414 53.60 -20.91 -54.94
C GLU A 414 54.10 -19.70 -54.13
N GLU A 415 55.09 -19.00 -54.67
CA GLU A 415 55.51 -17.67 -54.23
C GLU A 415 54.45 -16.64 -54.69
N GLU A 416 53.70 -16.09 -53.75
CA GLU A 416 53.05 -14.79 -53.93
C GLU A 416 53.90 -13.70 -53.27
N PRO A 417 54.05 -12.50 -53.88
CA PRO A 417 54.88 -11.44 -53.32
C PRO A 417 54.25 -10.87 -52.05
N GLU A 418 54.97 -10.98 -50.93
CA GLU A 418 54.66 -10.29 -49.68
C GLU A 418 54.69 -8.77 -49.87
N GLU A 419 53.52 -8.13 -49.92
CA GLU A 419 53.41 -6.75 -49.43
C GLU A 419 53.68 -6.77 -47.91
N PRO A 420 54.44 -5.81 -47.35
CA PRO A 420 54.85 -5.88 -45.96
C PRO A 420 53.63 -5.86 -45.03
N ALA A 421 53.37 -6.98 -44.35
CA ALA A 421 52.23 -7.23 -43.44
C ALA A 421 51.99 -6.15 -42.36
N HIS A 422 52.94 -5.24 -42.18
CA HIS A 422 52.86 -4.09 -41.29
C HIS A 422 51.92 -2.98 -41.80
N THR A 423 51.79 -2.77 -43.12
CA THR A 423 50.91 -1.74 -43.69
C THR A 423 49.44 -2.17 -43.69
N THR A 424 49.16 -3.46 -43.90
CA THR A 424 47.80 -4.04 -43.89
C THR A 424 47.20 -4.06 -42.48
N ARG A 425 48.03 -4.34 -41.47
CA ARG A 425 47.59 -4.37 -40.05
C ARG A 425 47.37 -2.96 -39.48
N ALA A 426 48.18 -1.99 -39.90
CA ALA A 426 47.97 -0.57 -39.59
C ALA A 426 46.72 0.00 -40.28
N LYS A 427 46.50 -0.33 -41.57
CA LYS A 427 45.26 0.04 -42.30
C LYS A 427 44.00 -0.57 -41.67
N ALA A 428 44.04 -1.85 -41.26
CA ALA A 428 42.91 -2.49 -40.59
C ALA A 428 42.62 -1.91 -39.18
N LEU A 429 43.64 -1.41 -38.48
CA LEU A 429 43.47 -0.68 -37.22
C LEU A 429 42.91 0.74 -37.44
N LEU A 430 43.32 1.42 -38.52
CA LEU A 430 42.79 2.72 -38.93
C LEU A 430 41.33 2.63 -39.43
N GLU A 431 40.95 1.57 -40.14
CA GLU A 431 39.54 1.31 -40.50
C GLU A 431 38.67 1.01 -39.27
N ARG A 432 39.19 0.25 -38.29
CA ARG A 432 38.51 0.04 -37.01
C ARG A 432 38.29 1.33 -36.21
N LEU A 433 39.12 2.36 -36.40
CA LEU A 433 38.93 3.68 -35.78
C LEU A 433 37.85 4.51 -36.49
N ARG A 434 37.66 4.35 -37.82
CA ARG A 434 36.54 4.97 -38.56
C ARG A 434 35.18 4.45 -38.12
N ASP A 435 35.07 3.16 -37.81
CA ASP A 435 33.84 2.54 -37.30
C ASP A 435 33.40 3.08 -35.92
N PHE A 436 34.30 3.75 -35.19
CA PHE A 436 34.03 4.35 -33.88
C PHE A 436 33.43 5.77 -33.94
N LYS A 437 33.08 6.30 -35.13
CA LYS A 437 32.62 7.70 -35.33
C LYS A 437 33.56 8.75 -34.70
N ALA A 438 34.85 8.45 -34.62
CA ALA A 438 35.86 9.47 -34.32
C ALA A 438 36.15 10.25 -35.61
N THR A 439 36.03 11.57 -35.55
CA THR A 439 36.45 12.45 -36.65
C THR A 439 37.97 12.44 -36.70
N VAL A 440 38.55 11.52 -37.47
CA VAL A 440 39.99 11.53 -37.74
C VAL A 440 40.27 12.64 -38.74
N VAL A 441 40.72 13.79 -38.23
CA VAL A 441 41.31 14.84 -39.08
C VAL A 441 42.77 14.45 -39.27
N LEU A 442 43.09 13.93 -40.46
CA LEU A 442 44.47 13.78 -40.93
C LEU A 442 44.97 15.20 -41.26
N VAL A 443 45.97 15.69 -40.53
CA VAL A 443 46.73 16.90 -40.89
C VAL A 443 48.10 16.46 -41.35
#